data_AF-A0A6G8C958-F1
#
_entry.id   AF-A0A6G8C958-F1
#
_cell.length_a   1.000
_cell.length_b   1.000
_cell.length_c   1.000
_cell.angle_alpha   90.00
_cell.angle_beta   90.00
_cell.angle_gamma   90.00
#
_symmetry.space_group_name_H-M   'P 1'
#
loop_
_entity.id
_entity.type
_entity.pdbx_description
1 polymer ?
#
loop_
_entity_poly.entity_id
_entity_poly.type
_entity_poly.pdbx_seq_one_letter_code
_entity_poly.pdbx_strand_id
1 'polypeptide(L)'
;MSDKKDYSKLTLEELVLEEKKAKKNEIFSAGFIGFMVGIMIYGIVKNGFGFLYIAIPLFLIFLFYKNSQTQKQNLKQIRAEINIKRSN
;
A
#
# COMPACT_ATOMS: atom_id res chain seq x y z
N MET A 1 -2.43 6.16 -21.11
CA MET A 1 -1.81 4.82 -21.11
C MET A 1 -1.41 4.49 -19.67
N SER A 2 -1.86 3.37 -19.11
CA SER A 2 -1.27 2.86 -17.86
C SER A 2 0.07 2.25 -18.22
N ASP A 3 1.17 2.87 -17.77
CA ASP A 3 2.48 2.23 -17.68
C ASP A 3 2.39 1.03 -16.73
N LYS A 4 1.87 -0.08 -17.26
CA LYS A 4 1.85 -1.37 -16.58
C LYS A 4 3.30 -1.84 -16.63
N LYS A 5 4.05 -1.63 -15.54
CA LYS A 5 5.43 -2.11 -15.41
C LYS A 5 5.49 -3.55 -15.89
N ASP A 6 6.26 -3.75 -16.95
CA ASP A 6 6.40 -5.04 -17.61
C ASP A 6 7.41 -5.87 -16.81
N TYR A 7 6.93 -6.51 -15.74
CA TYR A 7 7.74 -7.27 -14.79
C TYR A 7 8.52 -8.42 -15.44
N SER A 8 8.07 -8.92 -16.58
CA SER A 8 8.74 -9.98 -17.33
C SER A 8 10.10 -9.52 -17.91
N LYS A 9 10.27 -8.22 -18.17
CA LYS A 9 11.52 -7.62 -18.66
C LYS A 9 12.56 -7.34 -17.58
N LEU A 10 12.17 -7.39 -16.30
CA LEU A 10 13.08 -7.15 -15.19
C LEU A 10 13.95 -8.38 -14.90
N THR A 11 15.16 -8.13 -14.41
CA THR A 11 16.06 -9.16 -13.89
C THR A 11 15.57 -9.68 -12.54
N LEU A 12 16.07 -10.85 -12.13
CA LEU A 12 15.74 -11.44 -10.83
C LEU A 12 16.04 -10.49 -9.65
N GLU A 13 17.16 -9.76 -9.72
CA GLU A 13 17.56 -8.81 -8.67
C GLU A 13 16.59 -7.62 -8.58
N GLU A 14 16.18 -7.08 -9.72
CA GLU A 14 15.22 -5.98 -9.79
C GLU A 14 13.84 -6.39 -9.28
N LEU A 15 13.38 -7.61 -9.61
CA LEU A 15 12.12 -8.16 -9.12
C LEU A 15 12.12 -8.30 -7.59
N VAL A 16 13.21 -8.81 -7.00
CA VAL A 16 13.35 -8.94 -5.54
C VAL A 16 13.40 -7.56 -4.87
N LEU A 17 14.02 -6.57 -5.50
CA LEU A 17 14.08 -5.20 -4.99
C LEU A 17 12.70 -4.53 -5.01
N GLU A 18 11.93 -4.68 -6.09
CA GLU A 18 10.53 -4.23 -6.19
C GLU A 18 9.66 -4.89 -5.12
N GLU A 19 9.82 -6.20 -4.88
CA GLU A 19 9.08 -6.92 -3.83
C GLU A 19 9.36 -6.34 -2.44
N LYS A 20 10.64 -6.12 -2.10
CA LYS A 20 11.04 -5.49 -0.84
C LYS A 20 10.47 -4.09 -0.70
N LYS A 21 10.51 -3.29 -1.77
CA LYS A 21 9.98 -1.93 -1.77
C LYS A 21 8.47 -1.92 -1.51
N ALA A 22 7.73 -2.80 -2.18
CA ALA A 22 6.29 -2.89 -2.00
C ALA A 22 5.90 -3.42 -0.60
N LYS A 23 6.65 -4.36 -0.01
CA LYS A 23 6.48 -4.76 1.41
C LYS A 23 6.72 -3.59 2.37
N LYS A 24 7.79 -2.82 2.17
CA LYS A 24 8.05 -1.61 2.98
C LYS A 24 6.90 -0.61 2.88
N ASN A 25 6.35 -0.43 1.68
CA ASN A 25 5.23 0.47 1.45
C ASN A 25 3.93 -0.02 2.13
N GLU A 26 3.71 -1.34 2.22
CA GLU A 26 2.58 -1.92 2.97
C GLU A 26 2.70 -1.62 4.47
N ILE A 27 3.90 -1.78 5.06
CA ILE A 27 4.15 -1.44 6.47
C ILE A 27 3.94 0.04 6.73
N PHE A 28 4.49 0.91 5.86
CA PHE A 28 4.30 2.35 5.96
C PHE A 28 2.82 2.73 5.88
N SER A 29 2.09 2.13 4.92
CA SER A 29 0.65 2.36 4.77
C SER A 29 -0.14 1.91 6.01
N ALA A 30 0.21 0.77 6.60
CA ALA A 30 -0.44 0.28 7.82
C ALA A 30 -0.18 1.22 9.02
N GLY A 31 1.07 1.69 9.18
CA GLY A 31 1.42 2.68 10.20
C GLY A 31 0.69 4.01 10.00
N PHE A 32 0.58 4.46 8.75
CA PHE A 32 -0.13 5.69 8.38
C PHE A 32 -1.63 5.59 8.68
N ILE A 33 -2.26 4.44 8.37
CA ILE A 33 -3.67 4.18 8.73
C ILE A 33 -3.85 4.22 10.25
N GLY A 34 -2.95 3.59 11.02
CA GLY A 34 -2.98 3.64 12.49
C GLY A 34 -2.85 5.06 13.05
N PHE A 35 -1.97 5.87 12.45
CA PHE A 35 -1.84 7.29 12.78
C PHE A 35 -3.15 8.07 12.52
N MET A 36 -3.83 7.81 11.39
CA MET A 36 -5.14 8.42 11.12
C MET A 36 -6.20 8.03 12.16
N VAL A 37 -6.20 6.78 12.62
CA VAL A 37 -7.07 6.34 13.72
C VAL A 37 -6.74 7.09 15.01
N GLY A 38 -5.46 7.28 15.31
CA GLY A 38 -5.02 8.11 16.43
C GLY A 38 -5.55 9.55 16.35
N ILE A 39 -5.49 10.17 15.18
CA ILE A 39 -6.06 11.51 14.95
C ILE A 39 -7.58 11.51 15.16
N MET A 40 -8.29 10.49 14.68
CA MET A 40 -9.74 10.36 14.91
C MET A 40 -10.06 10.36 16.41
N ILE A 41 -9.36 9.52 17.19
CA ILE A 41 -9.58 9.40 18.64
C ILE A 41 -9.24 10.72 19.34
N TYR A 42 -8.09 11.33 19.02
CA TYR A 42 -7.67 12.60 19.60
C TYR A 42 -8.67 13.72 19.30
N GLY A 43 -9.14 13.81 18.05
CA GLY A 43 -10.15 14.78 17.63
C GLY A 43 -11.47 14.61 18.39
N ILE A 44 -11.93 13.37 18.55
CA ILE A 44 -13.16 13.06 19.31
C ILE A 44 -13.02 13.49 20.78
N VAL A 45 -11.90 13.18 21.42
CA VAL A 45 -11.67 13.50 22.84
C VAL A 45 -11.52 15.01 23.06
N LYS A 46 -10.80 15.73 22.20
CA LYS A 46 -10.43 17.13 22.42
C LYS A 46 -11.49 18.11 21.90
N ASN A 47 -12.15 17.80 20.79
CA ASN A 47 -13.08 18.70 20.09
C ASN A 47 -14.50 18.13 19.98
N GLY A 48 -14.77 16.96 20.55
CA GLY A 48 -16.06 16.27 20.46
C GLY A 48 -16.25 15.53 19.14
N PHE A 49 -17.47 15.03 18.89
CA PHE A 49 -17.83 14.30 17.67
C PHE A 49 -17.89 15.24 16.45
N GLY A 50 -16.74 15.63 15.92
CA GLY A 50 -16.64 16.45 14.71
C GLY A 50 -16.56 15.59 13.46
N PHE A 51 -17.55 15.73 12.56
CA PHE A 51 -17.59 15.03 11.26
C PHE A 51 -16.28 15.19 10.47
N LEU A 52 -15.63 16.36 10.55
CA LEU A 52 -14.34 16.62 9.89
C LEU A 52 -13.22 15.69 10.36
N TYR A 53 -13.15 15.40 11.66
CA TYR A 53 -12.08 14.57 12.23
C TYR A 53 -12.25 13.09 11.87
N ILE A 54 -13.45 12.66 11.45
CA ILE A 54 -13.73 11.28 11.03
C ILE A 54 -13.70 11.17 9.51
N ALA A 55 -14.37 12.10 8.80
CA ALA A 55 -14.51 12.07 7.36
C ALA A 55 -13.18 12.21 6.61
N ILE A 56 -12.28 13.10 7.07
CA ILE A 56 -10.99 13.32 6.41
C ILE A 56 -10.08 12.09 6.55
N PRO A 57 -9.83 11.54 7.75
CA PRO A 57 -9.09 10.29 7.91
C PRO A 57 -9.70 9.13 7.15
N LEU A 58 -11.03 8.97 7.19
CA LEU A 58 -11.72 7.87 6.54
C LEU A 58 -11.58 7.93 5.01
N PHE A 59 -11.68 9.13 4.43
CA PHE A 59 -11.45 9.33 3.00
C PHE A 59 -10.01 9.00 2.59
N LEU A 60 -9.03 9.44 3.38
CA LEU A 60 -7.62 9.12 3.16
C LEU A 60 -7.36 7.60 3.23
N ILE A 61 -7.92 6.91 4.23
CA ILE A 61 -7.83 5.47 4.37
C ILE A 61 -8.45 4.77 3.16
N PHE A 62 -9.63 5.20 2.70
CA PHE A 62 -10.28 4.63 1.53
C PHE A 62 -9.44 4.76 0.26
N LEU A 63 -8.87 5.94 0.03
CA LEU A 63 -7.98 6.19 -1.11
C LEU A 63 -6.72 5.30 -1.05
N PHE A 64 -6.10 5.20 0.14
CA PHE A 64 -4.94 4.33 0.36
C PHE A 64 -5.28 2.84 0.22
N TYR A 65 -6.45 2.41 0.68
CA TYR A 65 -6.90 1.03 0.58
C TYR A 65 -7.03 0.60 -0.88
N LYS A 66 -7.67 1.43 -1.71
CA LYS A 66 -7.79 1.18 -3.15
C LYS A 66 -6.42 1.08 -3.83
N ASN A 67 -5.47 1.94 -3.44
CA ASN A 67 -4.12 1.91 -3.98
C ASN A 67 -3.33 0.68 -3.51
N SER A 68 -3.50 0.29 -2.24
CA SER A 68 -2.90 -0.93 -1.66
C SER A 68 -3.35 -2.19 -2.38
N GLN A 69 -4.62 -2.27 -2.81
CA GLN A 69 -5.13 -3.42 -3.54
C GLN A 69 -4.45 -3.60 -4.91
N THR A 70 -4.25 -2.51 -5.65
CA THR A 70 -3.47 -2.52 -6.90
C THR A 70 -2.03 -2.96 -6.65
N GLN A 71 -1.39 -2.44 -5.59
CA GLN A 71 -0.03 -2.83 -5.22
C GLN A 71 0.07 -4.32 -4.83
N LYS A 72 -0.95 -4.88 -4.17
CA LYS A 72 -1.02 -6.32 -3.86
C LYS A 72 -1.14 -7.18 -5.11
N GLN A 73 -1.89 -6.73 -6.12
CA GLN A 73 -1.97 -7.44 -7.40
C GLN A 73 -0.63 -7.43 -8.14
N ASN A 74 0.03 -6.26 -8.20
CA ASN A 74 1.37 -6.11 -8.77
C ASN A 74 2.40 -6.99 -8.05
N LEU A 75 2.36 -7.02 -6.72
CA LEU A 75 3.20 -7.89 -5.89
C LEU A 75 3.00 -9.38 -6.19
N LYS A 76 1.75 -9.82 -6.40
CA LYS A 76 1.47 -11.22 -6.77
C LYS A 76 2.09 -11.56 -8.13
N GLN A 77 2.01 -10.64 -9.11
CA GLN A 77 2.65 -10.83 -10.41
C GLN A 77 4.17 -10.88 -10.31
N ILE A 78 4.79 -9.94 -9.59
CA ILE A 78 6.24 -9.93 -9.32
C ILE A 78 6.68 -11.25 -8.69
N ARG A 79 5.96 -11.75 -7.68
CA ARG A 79 6.30 -13.02 -7.01
C ARG A 79 6.14 -14.24 -7.91
N ALA A 80 5.12 -14.26 -8.76
CA ALA A 80 4.94 -15.33 -9.74
C ALA A 80 6.13 -15.37 -10.71
N GLU A 81 6.54 -14.21 -11.23
CA GLU A 81 7.69 -14.07 -12.13
C GLU A 81 9.02 -14.46 -11.47
N ILE A 82 9.24 -14.08 -10.20
CA ILE A 82 10.42 -14.51 -9.43
C ILE A 82 10.47 -16.03 -9.32
N ASN A 83 9.35 -16.68 -9.00
CA ASN A 83 9.30 -18.14 -8.85
C ASN A 83 9.59 -18.86 -10.18
N ILE A 84 9.06 -18.34 -11.29
CA ILE A 84 9.31 -18.90 -12.64
C ILE A 84 10.80 -18.77 -13.00
N LYS A 85 11.39 -17.57 -12.84
CA LYS A 85 12.80 -17.32 -13.20
C LYS A 85 13.81 -17.99 -12.26
N ARG A 86 13.41 -18.33 -11.03
CA ARG A 86 14.26 -19.04 -10.06
C ARG A 86 14.24 -20.56 -10.26
N SER A 87 13.23 -21.09 -10.95
CA SER A 87 13.05 -22.52 -11.21
C SER A 87 13.61 -22.99 -12.55
N ASN A 88 14.03 -22.08 -13.42
CA ASN A 88 14.79 -22.35 -14.65
C ASN A 88 16.26 -21.97 -14.44
#